data_AF-A0A2D6MFS8-F1
#
_entry.id   AF-A0A2D6MFS8-F1
#
_cell.length_a   1.000
_cell.length_b   1.000
_cell.length_c   1.000
_cell.angle_alpha   90.00
_cell.angle_beta   90.00
_cell.angle_gamma   90.00
#
_symmetry.space_group_name_H-M   'P 1'
#
loop_
_entity.id
_entity.type
_entity.pdbx_description
1 polymer ?
#
loop_
_entity_poly.entity_id
_entity_poly.type
_entity_poly.pdbx_seq_one_letter_code
_entity_poly.pdbx_strand_id
1 'polypeptide(L)'
;MTEEKQVWSIEELIAMTDTVQSKDIEWQGKTLTIQYCELTEEEEPKMLLPEDDMPSEEQNDYYREIASQRVARMIAKANEKNPEGINLTDDNWGKMPTTLRWLISGTVLGTTQSEGPSTKDFQSG
;
A
#
# COMPACT_ATOMS: atom_id res chain seq x y z
N MET A 1 13.75 -23.27 28.83
CA MET A 1 12.49 -23.42 28.08
C MET A 1 12.78 -22.97 26.67
N THR A 2 12.81 -23.89 25.71
CA THR A 2 12.94 -23.57 24.28
C THR A 2 11.59 -23.08 23.79
N GLU A 3 11.50 -21.81 23.40
CA GLU A 3 10.31 -21.28 22.73
C GLU A 3 10.06 -22.09 21.45
N GLU A 4 8.86 -22.63 21.30
CA GLU A 4 8.44 -23.24 20.05
C GLU A 4 8.33 -22.15 18.99
N LYS A 5 8.98 -22.33 17.84
CA LYS A 5 8.86 -21.41 16.72
C LYS A 5 7.43 -21.50 16.18
N GLN A 6 6.67 -20.40 16.24
CA GLN A 6 5.44 -20.29 15.46
C GLN A 6 5.79 -20.31 13.97
N VAL A 7 5.13 -21.21 13.24
CA VAL A 7 5.26 -21.37 11.80
C VAL A 7 3.88 -21.19 11.19
N TRP A 8 3.81 -20.42 10.11
CA TRP A 8 2.57 -20.24 9.36
C TRP A 8 2.13 -21.54 8.68
N SER A 9 0.84 -21.82 8.75
CA SER A 9 0.17 -22.79 7.89
C SER A 9 -0.18 -22.16 6.54
N ILE A 10 -0.29 -23.00 5.50
CA ILE A 10 -0.73 -22.55 4.17
C ILE A 10 -2.15 -21.96 4.22
N GLU A 11 -3.02 -22.51 5.07
CA GLU A 11 -4.39 -22.03 5.26
C GLU A 11 -4.42 -20.62 5.84
N GLU A 12 -3.53 -20.31 6.80
CA GLU A 12 -3.38 -18.96 7.34
C GLU A 12 -2.87 -17.98 6.27
N LEU A 13 -1.89 -18.38 5.46
CA LEU A 13 -1.36 -17.53 4.38
C LEU A 13 -2.41 -17.24 3.30
N ILE A 14 -3.24 -18.23 2.95
CA ILE A 14 -4.37 -18.01 2.03
C ILE A 14 -5.40 -17.09 2.68
N ALA A 15 -5.74 -17.30 3.96
CA ALA A 15 -6.70 -16.47 4.65
C ALA A 15 -6.26 -15.00 4.75
N MET A 16 -4.95 -14.70 4.69
CA MET A 16 -4.45 -13.32 4.64
C MET A 16 -4.85 -12.56 3.38
N THR A 17 -5.06 -13.24 2.24
CA THR A 17 -5.59 -12.60 1.02
C THR A 17 -7.10 -12.34 1.11
N ASP A 18 -7.77 -12.87 2.13
CA ASP A 18 -9.20 -12.68 2.33
C ASP A 18 -9.56 -11.89 3.61
N THR A 19 -8.57 -11.62 4.45
CA THR A 19 -8.73 -10.90 5.71
C THR A 19 -8.44 -9.43 5.53
N VAL A 20 -9.37 -8.58 6.00
CA VAL A 20 -9.14 -7.13 6.05
C VAL A 20 -8.11 -6.82 7.12
N GLN A 21 -6.98 -6.25 6.70
CA GLN A 21 -5.96 -5.70 7.57
C GLN A 21 -6.22 -4.22 7.80
N SER A 22 -5.65 -3.68 8.88
CA SER A 22 -5.72 -2.24 9.17
C SER A 22 -4.38 -1.73 9.68
N LYS A 23 -4.10 -0.46 9.38
CA LYS A 23 -2.87 0.20 9.83
C LYS A 23 -3.14 1.68 10.07
N ASP A 24 -2.53 2.22 11.11
CA ASP A 24 -2.60 3.63 11.44
C ASP A 24 -1.41 4.38 10.85
N ILE A 25 -1.69 5.52 10.24
CA ILE A 25 -0.71 6.43 9.63
C ILE A 25 -0.85 7.79 10.28
N GLU A 26 0.25 8.33 10.81
CA GLU A 26 0.28 9.72 11.27
C GLU A 26 0.59 10.65 10.09
N TRP A 27 -0.28 11.63 9.87
CA TRP A 27 -0.11 12.66 8.83
C TRP A 27 -0.56 14.02 9.35
N GLN A 28 0.35 14.99 9.32
CA GLN A 28 0.10 16.37 9.77
C GLN A 28 -0.50 16.44 11.20
N GLY A 29 0.01 15.60 12.11
CA GLY A 29 -0.44 15.54 13.51
C GLY A 29 -1.82 14.91 13.72
N LYS A 30 -2.36 14.20 12.71
CA LYS A 30 -3.60 13.43 12.80
C LYS A 30 -3.35 11.99 12.40
N THR A 31 -4.07 11.06 13.03
CA THR A 31 -4.04 9.65 12.68
C THR A 31 -5.10 9.34 11.64
N LEU A 32 -4.68 8.72 10.55
CA LEU A 32 -5.53 8.11 9.53
C LEU A 32 -5.40 6.60 9.65
N THR A 33 -6.48 5.92 9.98
CA THR A 33 -6.57 4.46 9.88
C THR A 33 -6.91 4.09 8.44
N ILE A 34 -6.14 3.18 7.86
CA ILE A 34 -6.41 2.60 6.54
C ILE A 34 -6.76 1.13 6.67
N GLN A 35 -7.56 0.63 5.73
CA GLN A 35 -7.88 -0.80 5.60
C GLN A 35 -7.43 -1.30 4.23
N TYR A 36 -6.87 -2.49 4.19
CA TYR A 36 -6.37 -3.11 2.97
C TYR A 36 -6.44 -4.63 3.07
N CYS A 37 -6.44 -5.31 1.93
CA CYS A 37 -6.44 -6.77 1.85
C CYS A 37 -5.38 -7.19 0.83
N GLU A 38 -4.64 -8.27 1.09
CA GLU A 38 -3.63 -8.76 0.13
C GLU A 38 -4.31 -9.21 -1.17
N LEU A 39 -3.62 -8.99 -2.28
CA LEU A 39 -4.07 -9.42 -3.60
C LEU A 39 -3.47 -10.78 -3.92
N THR A 40 -4.27 -11.63 -4.55
CA THR A 40 -3.78 -12.76 -5.33
C THR A 40 -3.22 -12.27 -6.66
N GLU A 41 -2.44 -13.09 -7.35
CA GLU A 41 -1.88 -12.76 -8.67
C GLU A 41 -2.94 -12.35 -9.69
N GLU A 42 -4.13 -12.96 -9.64
CA GLU A 42 -5.23 -12.66 -10.55
C GLU A 42 -5.88 -11.28 -10.30
N GLU A 43 -5.75 -10.77 -9.07
CA GLU A 43 -6.32 -9.49 -8.63
C GLU A 43 -5.34 -8.31 -8.79
N GLU A 44 -4.06 -8.60 -8.99
CA GLU A 44 -3.03 -7.59 -9.25
C GLU A 44 -3.38 -6.79 -10.52
N PRO A 45 -3.12 -5.46 -10.53
CA PRO A 45 -3.27 -4.67 -11.74
C PRO A 45 -2.35 -5.22 -12.84
N LYS A 46 -2.95 -5.60 -13.97
CA LYS A 46 -2.21 -6.05 -15.17
C LYS A 46 -1.47 -4.86 -15.77
N MET A 47 -0.17 -4.78 -15.52
CA MET A 47 0.68 -3.68 -15.99
C MET A 47 1.69 -4.18 -17.01
N LEU A 48 1.94 -3.39 -18.04
CA LEU A 48 3.08 -3.60 -18.95
C LEU A 48 4.33 -3.15 -18.21
N LEU A 49 5.43 -3.90 -18.27
CA LEU A 49 6.69 -3.40 -17.71
C LEU A 49 7.19 -2.23 -18.56
N PRO A 50 7.84 -1.21 -17.96
CA PRO A 50 8.47 -0.14 -18.74
C PRO A 50 9.55 -0.74 -19.65
N GLU A 51 9.75 -0.15 -20.82
CA GLU A 51 10.81 -0.58 -21.73
C GLU A 51 12.18 -0.28 -21.11
N ASP A 52 13.15 -1.19 -21.27
CA ASP A 52 14.47 -1.10 -20.64
C ASP A 52 15.27 0.15 -21.07
N ASP A 53 14.93 0.74 -22.21
CA ASP A 53 15.57 1.93 -22.79
C ASP A 53 14.91 3.26 -22.38
N MET A 54 13.81 3.20 -21.62
CA MET A 54 13.14 4.39 -21.07
C MET A 54 14.09 5.14 -20.10
N PRO A 55 14.04 6.49 -20.03
CA PRO A 55 14.81 7.25 -19.05
C PRO A 55 14.53 6.79 -17.61
N SER A 56 15.55 6.81 -16.75
CA SER A 56 15.42 6.31 -15.37
C SER A 56 14.34 7.03 -14.55
N GLU A 57 14.12 8.32 -14.80
CA GLU A 57 13.05 9.09 -14.16
C GLU A 57 11.67 8.59 -14.58
N GLU A 58 11.46 8.36 -15.88
CA GLU A 58 10.21 7.83 -16.41
C GLU A 58 9.95 6.39 -15.96
N GLN A 59 10.99 5.55 -15.90
CA GLN A 59 10.88 4.20 -15.32
C GLN A 59 10.46 4.27 -13.85
N ASN A 60 11.06 5.17 -13.06
CA ASN A 60 10.71 5.35 -11.66
C ASN A 60 9.26 5.78 -11.51
N ASP A 61 8.81 6.77 -12.30
CA ASP A 61 7.42 7.23 -12.28
C ASP A 61 6.44 6.12 -12.69
N TYR A 62 6.84 5.26 -13.62
CA TYR A 62 6.07 4.06 -13.95
C TYR A 62 5.89 3.16 -12.73
N TYR A 63 6.98 2.75 -12.07
CA TYR A 63 6.93 1.90 -10.87
C TYR A 63 6.11 2.52 -9.73
N ARG A 64 6.19 3.84 -9.57
CA ARG A 64 5.41 4.59 -8.57
C ARG A 64 3.91 4.52 -8.87
N GLU A 65 3.54 4.64 -10.13
CA GLU A 65 2.16 4.49 -10.58
C GLU A 65 1.67 3.05 -10.35
N ILE A 66 2.47 2.02 -10.66
CA ILE A 66 2.13 0.61 -10.33
C ILE A 66 1.84 0.45 -8.84
N ALA A 67 2.74 0.94 -7.99
CA ALA A 67 2.58 0.83 -6.54
C ALA A 67 1.32 1.55 -6.03
N SER A 68 0.98 2.70 -6.62
CA SER A 68 -0.24 3.43 -6.28
C SER A 68 -1.50 2.65 -6.68
N GLN A 69 -1.54 2.11 -7.90
CA GLN A 69 -2.68 1.33 -8.39
C GLN A 69 -2.87 0.03 -7.63
N ARG A 70 -1.78 -0.66 -7.29
CA ARG A 70 -1.81 -1.88 -6.48
C ARG A 70 -2.45 -1.62 -5.11
N VAL A 71 -2.02 -0.55 -4.44
CA VAL A 71 -2.55 -0.19 -3.12
C VAL A 71 -4.02 0.24 -3.20
N ALA A 72 -4.40 0.98 -4.24
CA ALA A 72 -5.81 1.31 -4.48
C ALA A 72 -6.68 0.05 -4.63
N ARG A 73 -6.18 -0.98 -5.34
CA ARG A 73 -6.87 -2.28 -5.45
C ARG A 73 -6.97 -3.03 -4.12
N MET A 74 -5.91 -3.05 -3.32
CA MET A 74 -5.93 -3.64 -1.97
C MET A 74 -6.98 -2.98 -1.07
N ILE A 75 -7.09 -1.65 -1.14
CA ILE A 75 -8.08 -0.86 -0.41
C ILE A 75 -9.49 -1.15 -0.94
N ALA A 76 -9.70 -1.16 -2.26
CA ALA A 76 -11.00 -1.46 -2.86
C ALA A 76 -11.52 -2.85 -2.44
N LYS A 77 -10.66 -3.86 -2.47
CA LYS A 77 -10.98 -5.21 -1.99
C LYS A 77 -11.35 -5.22 -0.49
N ALA A 78 -10.65 -4.44 0.33
CA ALA A 78 -10.98 -4.30 1.73
C ALA A 78 -12.36 -3.65 1.95
N ASN A 79 -12.70 -2.63 1.16
CA ASN A 79 -14.01 -1.99 1.22
C ASN A 79 -15.15 -2.94 0.80
N GLU A 80 -14.93 -3.81 -0.19
CA GLU A 80 -15.91 -4.83 -0.58
C GLU A 80 -16.18 -5.82 0.56
N LYS A 81 -15.14 -6.16 1.33
CA LYS A 81 -15.22 -7.09 2.48
C LYS A 81 -15.72 -6.42 3.76
N ASN A 82 -15.47 -5.12 3.93
CA ASN A 82 -15.86 -4.35 5.11
C ASN A 82 -16.45 -2.98 4.71
N PRO A 83 -17.66 -2.93 4.12
CA PRO A 83 -18.23 -1.71 3.55
C PRO A 83 -18.57 -0.63 4.58
N GLU A 84 -18.81 -1.02 5.84
CA GLU A 84 -19.07 -0.11 6.97
C GLU A 84 -17.77 0.46 7.58
N GLY A 85 -16.60 0.08 7.06
CA GLY A 85 -15.29 0.49 7.52
C GLY A 85 -14.84 1.88 7.07
N ILE A 86 -13.57 2.18 7.32
CA ILE A 86 -12.94 3.44 6.88
C ILE A 86 -12.57 3.30 5.40
N ASN A 87 -13.33 4.00 4.56
CA ASN A 87 -13.26 3.80 3.12
C ASN A 87 -12.48 4.92 2.43
N LEU A 88 -11.20 4.67 2.18
CA LEU A 88 -10.54 5.29 1.04
C LEU A 88 -11.13 4.65 -0.22
N THR A 89 -11.58 5.44 -1.18
CA THR A 89 -12.23 4.96 -2.41
C THR A 89 -11.55 5.58 -3.61
N ASP A 90 -11.75 5.02 -4.80
CA ASP A 90 -11.22 5.61 -6.04
C ASP A 90 -11.65 7.08 -6.21
N ASP A 91 -12.86 7.43 -5.75
CA ASP A 91 -13.41 8.79 -5.79
C ASP A 91 -12.63 9.80 -4.94
N ASN A 92 -12.00 9.36 -3.84
CA ASN A 92 -11.24 10.22 -2.93
C ASN A 92 -9.72 10.03 -3.06
N TRP A 93 -9.25 8.86 -3.50
CA TRP A 93 -7.84 8.51 -3.65
C TRP A 93 -7.12 9.51 -4.55
N GLY A 94 -7.62 9.70 -5.77
CA GLY A 94 -7.02 10.64 -6.74
C GLY A 94 -7.04 12.11 -6.31
N LYS A 95 -7.86 12.47 -5.31
CA LYS A 95 -8.00 13.84 -4.79
C LYS A 95 -7.07 14.12 -3.60
N MET A 96 -6.44 13.10 -3.03
CA MET A 96 -5.53 13.26 -1.90
C MET A 96 -4.17 13.83 -2.33
N PRO A 97 -3.46 14.52 -1.41
CA PRO A 97 -2.08 14.93 -1.64
C PRO A 97 -1.23 13.75 -2.11
N THR A 98 -0.44 13.96 -3.16
CA THR A 98 0.45 12.93 -3.73
C THR A 98 1.39 12.37 -2.67
N THR A 99 1.93 13.22 -1.79
CA THR A 99 2.81 12.82 -0.68
C THR A 99 2.12 11.90 0.34
N LEU A 100 0.81 12.08 0.59
CA LEU A 100 0.04 11.21 1.47
C LEU A 100 -0.24 9.86 0.79
N ARG A 101 -0.61 9.86 -0.50
CA ARG A 101 -0.75 8.61 -1.28
C ARG A 101 0.53 7.79 -1.26
N TRP A 102 1.67 8.46 -1.41
CA TRP A 102 2.99 7.86 -1.29
C TRP A 102 3.24 7.22 0.08
N LEU A 103 2.95 7.95 1.16
CA LEU A 103 3.09 7.43 2.52
C LEU A 103 2.19 6.20 2.74
N ILE A 104 0.93 6.26 2.29
CA ILE A 104 -0.01 5.14 2.36
C ILE A 104 0.53 3.94 1.58
N SER A 105 0.92 4.14 0.32
CA SER A 105 1.44 3.07 -0.51
C SER A 105 2.68 2.42 0.07
N GLY A 106 3.62 3.22 0.57
CA GLY A 106 4.81 2.67 1.20
C GLY A 106 4.52 1.97 2.53
N THR A 107 3.52 2.46 3.27
CA THR A 107 3.07 1.84 4.53
C THR A 107 2.42 0.48 4.30
N VAL A 108 1.57 0.37 3.27
CA VAL A 108 0.87 -0.88 2.90
C VAL A 108 1.84 -1.89 2.32
N LEU A 109 2.70 -1.47 1.40
CA LEU A 109 3.67 -2.36 0.74
C LEU A 109 4.90 -2.67 1.61
N GLY A 110 4.99 -2.07 2.81
CA GLY A 110 6.13 -2.27 3.72
C GLY A 110 7.45 -1.67 3.22
N THR A 111 7.39 -0.69 2.31
CA THR A 111 8.58 -0.03 1.76
C THR A 111 8.99 1.23 2.52
N THR A 112 8.10 1.76 3.37
CA THR A 112 8.50 2.74 4.40
C THR A 112 9.18 2.01 5.55
N GLN A 113 10.45 2.34 5.82
CA GLN A 113 11.07 2.02 7.12
C GLN A 113 10.20 2.61 8.25
N SER A 114 10.31 2.08 9.46
CA SER A 114 9.52 2.48 10.64
C SER A 114 9.65 3.96 11.06
N GLU A 115 10.25 4.81 10.25
CA GLU A 115 10.20 6.27 10.33
C GLU A 115 9.99 6.79 8.90
N GLY A 116 8.85 7.44 8.65
CA GLY A 116 8.52 8.00 7.34
C GLY A 116 9.51 9.10 6.90
N PRO A 117 9.56 9.45 5.61
CA PRO A 117 10.44 10.53 5.13
C PRO A 117 10.15 11.81 5.89
N SER A 118 11.20 12.41 6.46
CA SER A 118 11.07 13.64 7.22
C SER A 118 10.98 14.82 6.27
N THR A 119 10.35 15.92 6.69
CA THR A 119 10.28 17.17 5.91
C THR A 119 11.63 17.71 5.45
N LYS A 120 12.76 17.21 6.00
CA LYS A 120 14.11 17.57 5.56
C LYS A 120 14.48 16.96 4.20
N ASP A 121 13.84 15.85 3.83
CA ASP A 121 14.11 15.13 2.58
C ASP A 121 13.53 15.86 1.34
N PHE A 122 12.61 16.80 1.56
CA PHE A 122 11.98 17.63 0.51
C PHE A 122 12.59 19.03 0.39
N GLN A 123 13.53 19.42 1.25
CA GLN A 123 14.15 20.76 1.25
C GLN A 123 15.58 20.80 0.69
N SER A 124 16.04 19.71 0.04
CA SER A 124 17.38 19.64 -0.57
C SER A 124 17.33 19.54 -2.10
N GLY A 125 16.50 20.39 -2.72
CA GLY A 125 16.47 20.63 -4.17
C GLY A 125 16.70 22.10 -4.46
#